data_AF-A0A2E5B0C8-F1
#
_entry.id   AF-A0A2E5B0C8-F1
#
_cell.length_a   1.000
_cell.length_b   1.000
_cell.length_c   1.000
_cell.angle_alpha   90.00
_cell.angle_beta   90.00
_cell.angle_gamma   90.00
#
_symmetry.space_group_name_H-M   'P 1'
#
loop_
_entity.id
_entity.type
_entity.pdbx_description
1 polymer ?
#
loop_
_entity_poly.entity_id
_entity_poly.type
_entity_poly.pdbx_seq_one_letter_code
_entity_poly.pdbx_strand_id
1 'polypeptide(L)'
;MSNTNQNLLNQVIDTNVMASIMESLATVQAALPDSTLTPEQRSSLNAISVDNKVFAEEVLNEMDTNPIAAVNATYNRDYLANDLQLFGQGETIETRLMDLLQRVRDFKRMAGHESYGMATGAYGMIEVMARTGVPGAQASYDRLKVRYAGQGGRNSAPPLQE
;
A
#
# COMPACT_ATOMS: atom_id res chain seq x y z
N MET A 1 -26.70 16.77 -7.87
CA MET A 1 -27.01 15.33 -8.01
C MET A 1 -25.86 14.70 -8.76
N SER A 2 -24.99 13.96 -8.07
CA SER A 2 -23.91 13.22 -8.73
C SER A 2 -24.54 12.17 -9.64
N ASN A 3 -24.14 12.13 -10.92
CA ASN A 3 -24.65 11.14 -11.87
C ASN A 3 -24.29 9.75 -11.35
N THR A 4 -25.29 9.02 -10.85
CA THR A 4 -25.04 7.72 -10.20
C THR A 4 -24.41 6.76 -11.20
N ASN A 5 -24.72 6.86 -12.49
CA ASN A 5 -24.16 6.04 -13.59
C ASN A 5 -22.74 6.42 -14.04
N GLN A 6 -22.05 7.33 -13.35
CA GLN A 6 -20.67 7.65 -13.68
C GLN A 6 -19.75 6.50 -13.26
N ASN A 7 -19.17 5.81 -14.24
CA ASN A 7 -18.17 4.76 -14.07
C ASN A 7 -16.89 5.23 -14.77
N LEU A 8 -15.94 5.75 -14.00
CA LEU A 8 -14.65 6.27 -14.43
C LEU A 8 -13.68 5.14 -14.78
N LEU A 9 -13.78 3.98 -14.14
CA LEU A 9 -12.90 2.83 -14.38
C LEU A 9 -13.69 1.59 -14.80
N ASN A 10 -14.30 1.65 -15.98
CA ASN A 10 -15.11 0.55 -16.54
C ASN A 10 -14.26 -0.52 -17.24
N GLN A 11 -13.38 -1.18 -16.50
CA GLN A 11 -12.51 -2.23 -17.04
C GLN A 11 -12.18 -3.30 -16.00
N VAL A 12 -11.85 -4.48 -16.51
CA VAL A 12 -11.28 -5.59 -15.73
C VAL A 12 -9.89 -5.87 -16.28
N ILE A 13 -8.93 -6.14 -15.40
CA ILE A 13 -7.61 -6.59 -15.82
C ILE A 13 -7.76 -7.97 -16.48
N ASP A 14 -7.32 -8.10 -17.72
CA ASP A 14 -7.35 -9.38 -18.44
C ASP A 14 -6.57 -10.46 -17.66
N THR A 15 -7.00 -11.73 -17.80
CA THR A 15 -6.41 -12.83 -17.04
C THR A 15 -4.92 -13.01 -17.35
N ASN A 16 -4.51 -12.85 -18.60
CA ASN A 16 -3.10 -12.97 -18.99
C ASN A 16 -2.29 -11.80 -18.42
N VAL A 17 -2.83 -10.58 -18.47
CA VAL A 17 -2.19 -9.39 -17.90
C VAL A 17 -2.03 -9.53 -16.39
N MET A 18 -3.06 -10.04 -15.70
CA MET A 18 -3.00 -10.29 -14.26
C MET A 18 -1.90 -11.32 -13.92
N ALA A 19 -1.79 -12.39 -14.71
CA ALA A 19 -0.73 -13.39 -14.54
C ALA A 19 0.66 -12.77 -14.72
N SER A 20 0.87 -11.96 -15.78
CA SER A 20 2.14 -11.28 -16.03
C SER A 20 2.53 -10.30 -14.91
N ILE A 21 1.55 -9.59 -14.32
CA ILE A 21 1.79 -8.71 -13.16
C ILE A 21 2.28 -9.55 -11.97
N MET A 22 1.62 -10.66 -11.67
CA MET A 22 1.98 -11.52 -10.53
C MET A 22 3.36 -12.17 -10.73
N GLU A 23 3.69 -12.60 -11.95
CA GLU A 23 5.00 -13.14 -12.30
C GLU A 23 6.11 -12.08 -12.16
N SER A 24 5.84 -10.85 -12.58
CA SER A 24 6.78 -9.73 -12.41
C SER A 24 7.04 -9.43 -10.93
N LEU A 25 5.99 -9.45 -10.10
CA LEU A 25 6.14 -9.27 -8.65
C LEU A 25 6.94 -10.41 -8.00
N ALA A 26 6.70 -11.66 -8.43
CA ALA A 26 7.49 -12.80 -7.97
C ALA A 26 8.96 -12.69 -8.39
N THR A 27 9.23 -12.19 -9.61
CA THR A 27 10.58 -11.94 -10.11
C THR A 27 11.29 -10.88 -9.28
N VAL A 28 10.62 -9.77 -8.96
CA VAL A 28 11.16 -8.72 -8.06
C VAL A 28 11.46 -9.31 -6.69
N GLN A 29 10.54 -10.07 -6.11
CA GLN A 29 10.73 -10.70 -4.80
C GLN A 29 11.93 -11.65 -4.79
N ALA A 30 12.10 -12.46 -5.85
CA ALA A 30 13.22 -13.40 -5.96
C ALA A 30 14.58 -12.71 -6.18
N ALA A 31 14.60 -11.47 -6.68
CA ALA A 31 15.82 -10.69 -6.88
C ALA A 31 16.30 -9.98 -5.61
N LEU A 32 15.43 -9.83 -4.60
CA LEU A 32 15.79 -9.22 -3.33
C LEU A 32 16.53 -10.23 -2.43
N PRO A 33 17.45 -9.76 -1.55
CA PRO A 33 18.05 -10.62 -0.55
C PRO A 33 17.00 -11.27 0.35
N ASP A 34 17.13 -12.56 0.63
CA ASP A 34 16.26 -13.29 1.55
C ASP A 34 16.64 -12.97 3.00
N SER A 35 16.30 -11.77 3.45
CA SER A 35 16.51 -11.30 4.81
C SER A 35 15.20 -10.74 5.35
N THR A 36 14.63 -11.43 6.34
CA THR A 36 13.46 -10.94 7.07
C THR A 36 13.82 -10.69 8.52
N LEU A 37 13.28 -9.61 9.08
CA LEU A 37 13.46 -9.27 10.49
C LEU A 37 12.31 -9.81 11.32
N THR A 38 12.65 -10.47 12.41
CA THR A 38 11.75 -10.77 13.53
C THR A 38 11.28 -9.47 14.22
N PRO A 39 10.16 -9.48 14.97
CA PRO A 39 9.72 -8.30 15.72
C PRO A 39 10.79 -7.74 16.66
N GLU A 40 11.53 -8.64 17.33
CA GLU A 40 12.63 -8.28 18.23
C GLU A 40 13.73 -7.56 17.46
N GLN A 41 14.19 -8.13 16.33
CA GLN A 41 15.20 -7.51 15.48
C GLN A 41 14.76 -6.15 14.93
N ARG A 42 13.48 -5.98 14.55
CA ARG A 42 12.97 -4.67 14.09
C ARG A 42 13.05 -3.60 15.18
N SER A 43 12.90 -3.98 16.45
CA SER A 43 12.98 -3.05 17.57
C SER A 43 14.41 -2.80 18.06
N SER A 44 15.31 -3.77 17.90
CA SER A 44 16.65 -3.73 18.49
C SER A 44 17.74 -3.30 17.52
N LEU A 45 17.55 -3.46 16.20
CA LEU A 45 18.52 -3.03 15.20
C LEU A 45 18.44 -1.51 15.01
N ASN A 46 19.60 -0.87 14.88
CA ASN A 46 19.66 0.57 14.62
C ASN A 46 19.09 0.87 13.24
N ALA A 47 18.19 1.85 13.17
CA ALA A 47 17.73 2.40 11.90
C ALA A 47 18.69 3.48 11.40
N ILE A 48 18.85 3.57 10.08
CA ILE A 48 19.52 4.69 9.43
C ILE A 48 18.48 5.78 9.12
N SER A 49 18.73 6.99 9.63
CA SER A 49 18.07 8.24 9.28
C SER A 49 18.98 9.05 8.34
N VAL A 50 18.49 10.19 7.83
CA VAL A 50 19.30 11.09 7.00
C VAL A 50 20.59 11.51 7.73
N ASP A 51 20.48 11.90 8.99
CA ASP A 51 21.62 12.44 9.75
C ASP A 51 22.69 11.37 10.03
N ASN A 52 22.29 10.16 10.44
CA ASN A 52 23.27 9.10 10.74
C ASN A 52 23.79 8.39 9.48
N LYS A 53 23.10 8.51 8.34
CA LYS A 53 23.62 8.11 7.02
C LYS A 53 24.81 8.99 6.63
N VAL A 54 24.67 10.31 6.75
CA VAL A 54 25.76 11.27 6.48
C VAL A 54 26.97 10.95 7.36
N PHE A 55 26.74 10.68 8.66
CA PHE A 55 27.82 10.25 9.54
C PHE A 55 28.52 8.97 9.05
N ALA A 56 27.77 7.94 8.63
CA ALA A 56 28.36 6.71 8.13
C ALA A 56 29.14 6.91 6.81
N GLU A 57 28.67 7.78 5.92
CA GLU A 57 29.37 8.18 4.70
C GLU A 57 30.67 8.97 5.01
N GLU A 58 30.63 9.87 5.98
CA GLU A 58 31.83 10.60 6.46
C GLU A 58 32.85 9.66 7.09
N VAL A 59 32.41 8.69 7.91
CA VAL A 59 33.29 7.66 8.46
C VAL A 59 33.93 6.85 7.35
N LEU A 60 33.19 6.47 6.31
CA LEU A 60 33.76 5.76 5.15
C LEU A 60 34.84 6.60 4.45
N ASN A 61 34.62 7.90 4.28
CA ASN A 61 35.61 8.82 3.70
C ASN A 61 36.86 8.96 4.58
N GLU A 62 36.71 9.01 5.90
CA GLU A 62 37.82 9.04 6.85
C GLU A 62 38.62 7.72 6.82
N MET A 63 37.96 6.57 6.65
CA MET A 63 38.63 5.28 6.48
C MET A 63 39.51 5.24 5.22
N ASP A 64 39.14 5.99 4.17
CA ASP A 64 39.90 6.06 2.91
C ASP A 64 41.09 7.04 2.99
N THR A 65 40.96 8.11 3.76
CA THR A 65 41.92 9.23 3.76
C THR A 65 42.86 9.24 4.97
N ASN A 66 42.49 8.58 6.07
CA ASN A 66 43.28 8.55 7.29
C ASN A 66 44.14 7.27 7.37
N PRO A 67 45.48 7.39 7.33
CA PRO A 67 46.40 6.24 7.38
C PRO A 67 46.32 5.40 8.66
N ILE A 68 45.77 5.95 9.76
CA ILE A 68 45.64 5.22 11.04
C ILE A 68 44.32 4.44 11.08
N ALA A 69 43.25 5.00 10.49
CA ALA A 69 41.94 4.35 10.43
C ALA A 69 41.98 3.10 9.52
N ALA A 70 42.71 3.18 8.41
CA ALA A 70 42.87 2.08 7.45
C ALA A 70 43.64 0.86 8.02
N VAL A 71 44.42 1.03 9.09
CA VAL A 71 45.35 0.01 9.61
C VAL A 71 44.70 -0.90 10.67
N ASN A 72 43.52 -0.54 11.17
CA ASN A 72 42.83 -1.35 12.18
C ASN A 72 42.05 -2.50 11.54
N ALA A 73 42.59 -3.72 11.60
CA ALA A 73 41.95 -4.95 11.10
C ALA A 73 40.62 -5.32 11.78
N THR A 74 40.18 -4.57 12.80
CA THR A 74 38.92 -4.80 13.52
C THR A 74 37.69 -4.41 12.68
N TYR A 75 37.81 -3.42 11.79
CA TYR A 75 36.69 -2.91 11.01
C TYR A 75 36.96 -3.09 9.52
N ASN A 76 35.97 -3.63 8.80
CA ASN A 76 36.08 -3.87 7.37
C ASN A 76 35.41 -2.73 6.59
N ARG A 77 36.24 -1.92 5.94
CA ARG A 77 35.81 -0.80 5.09
C ARG A 77 34.87 -1.24 3.98
N ASP A 78 35.16 -2.35 3.32
CA ASP A 78 34.37 -2.83 2.19
C ASP A 78 32.97 -3.29 2.64
N TYR A 79 32.84 -3.81 3.87
CA TYR A 79 31.53 -4.14 4.41
C TYR A 79 30.70 -2.89 4.64
N LEU A 80 31.27 -1.83 5.24
CA LEU A 80 30.59 -0.55 5.40
C LEU A 80 30.17 0.05 4.05
N ALA A 81 31.06 0.04 3.05
CA ALA A 81 30.77 0.55 1.71
C ALA A 81 29.63 -0.23 1.03
N ASN A 82 29.67 -1.56 1.10
CA ASN A 82 28.64 -2.42 0.51
C ASN A 82 27.28 -2.22 1.20
N ASP A 83 27.25 -2.08 2.52
CA ASP A 83 26.01 -1.89 3.28
C ASP A 83 25.40 -0.51 3.02
N LEU A 84 26.21 0.55 2.94
CA LEU A 84 25.74 1.89 2.55
C LEU A 84 25.17 1.90 1.12
N GLN A 85 25.85 1.21 0.20
CA GLN A 85 25.37 1.07 -1.17
C GLN A 85 24.05 0.29 -1.22
N LEU A 86 23.96 -0.84 -0.50
CA LEU A 86 22.74 -1.66 -0.43
C LEU A 86 21.58 -0.88 0.19
N PHE A 87 21.84 -0.09 1.23
CA PHE A 87 20.85 0.78 1.85
C PHE A 87 20.26 1.78 0.84
N GLY A 88 21.11 2.51 0.09
CA GLY A 88 20.65 3.44 -0.93
C GLY A 88 19.90 2.78 -2.11
N GLN A 89 20.31 1.57 -2.49
CA GLN A 89 19.57 0.76 -3.46
C GLN A 89 18.18 0.38 -2.92
N GLY A 90 18.10 0.02 -1.64
CA GLY A 90 16.86 -0.25 -0.92
C GLY A 90 15.90 0.93 -0.95
N GLU A 91 16.37 2.15 -0.62
CA GLU A 91 15.55 3.39 -0.67
C GLU A 91 14.95 3.64 -2.06
N THR A 92 15.75 3.40 -3.11
CA THR A 92 15.32 3.56 -4.50
C THR A 92 14.21 2.55 -4.86
N ILE A 93 14.38 1.29 -4.45
CA ILE A 93 13.39 0.23 -4.67
C ILE A 93 12.11 0.53 -3.89
N GLU A 94 12.23 0.90 -2.61
CA GLU A 94 11.09 1.24 -1.76
C GLU A 94 10.24 2.36 -2.36
N THR A 95 10.87 3.44 -2.82
CA THR A 95 10.18 4.56 -3.47
C THR A 95 9.34 4.09 -4.65
N ARG A 96 9.92 3.26 -5.53
CA ARG A 96 9.20 2.72 -6.71
C ARG A 96 8.05 1.80 -6.32
N LEU A 97 8.23 0.98 -5.29
CA LEU A 97 7.19 0.08 -4.78
C LEU A 97 6.03 0.86 -4.13
N MET A 98 6.34 1.94 -3.41
CA MET A 98 5.33 2.82 -2.83
C MET A 98 4.49 3.52 -3.91
N ASP A 99 5.12 4.01 -4.98
CA ASP A 99 4.40 4.60 -6.12
C ASP A 99 3.46 3.59 -6.80
N LEU A 100 3.95 2.35 -7.01
CA LEU A 100 3.13 1.27 -7.58
C LEU A 100 1.96 0.92 -6.67
N LEU A 101 2.21 0.79 -5.37
CA LEU A 101 1.18 0.52 -4.37
C LEU A 101 0.13 1.63 -4.33
N GLN A 102 0.56 2.90 -4.45
CA GLN A 102 -0.37 4.03 -4.48
C GLN A 102 -1.30 3.95 -5.70
N ARG A 103 -0.77 3.67 -6.89
CA ARG A 103 -1.59 3.45 -8.10
C ARG A 103 -2.61 2.33 -7.91
N VAL A 104 -2.21 1.23 -7.27
CA VAL A 104 -3.10 0.09 -6.96
C VAL A 104 -4.21 0.50 -5.99
N ARG A 105 -3.86 1.26 -4.96
CA ARG A 105 -4.84 1.79 -3.99
C ARG A 105 -5.84 2.73 -4.66
N ASP A 106 -5.38 3.58 -5.58
CA ASP A 106 -6.23 4.56 -6.25
C ASP A 106 -7.28 3.90 -7.14
N PHE A 107 -6.89 2.99 -8.05
CA PHE A 107 -7.88 2.33 -8.90
C PHE A 107 -8.81 1.41 -8.10
N LYS A 108 -8.30 0.76 -7.04
CA LYS A 108 -9.15 -0.03 -6.12
C LYS A 108 -10.16 0.85 -5.41
N ARG A 109 -9.77 2.05 -4.99
CA ARG A 109 -10.66 3.02 -4.35
C ARG A 109 -11.72 3.53 -5.31
N MET A 110 -11.36 3.82 -6.56
CA MET A 110 -12.31 4.21 -7.61
C MET A 110 -13.32 3.09 -7.90
N ALA A 111 -12.83 1.88 -8.20
CA ALA A 111 -13.69 0.72 -8.44
C ALA A 111 -14.61 0.41 -7.24
N GLY A 112 -14.09 0.55 -6.01
CA GLY A 112 -14.87 0.40 -4.78
C GLY A 112 -15.94 1.48 -4.60
N HIS A 113 -15.61 2.74 -4.90
CA HIS A 113 -16.57 3.85 -4.85
C HIS A 113 -17.72 3.65 -5.83
N GLU A 114 -17.40 3.26 -7.06
CA GLU A 114 -18.36 3.08 -8.14
C GLU A 114 -19.26 1.87 -7.90
N SER A 115 -18.66 0.73 -7.53
CA SER A 115 -19.43 -0.48 -7.20
C SER A 115 -20.35 -0.26 -6.00
N TYR A 116 -19.88 0.42 -4.95
CA TYR A 116 -20.71 0.71 -3.79
C TYR A 116 -21.81 1.75 -4.08
N GLY A 117 -21.50 2.78 -4.87
CA GLY A 117 -22.48 3.77 -5.33
C GLY A 117 -23.60 3.13 -6.16
N MET A 118 -23.23 2.29 -7.13
CA MET A 118 -24.16 1.46 -7.91
C MET A 118 -25.02 0.57 -7.02
N ALA A 119 -24.41 -0.19 -6.11
CA ALA A 119 -25.11 -1.10 -5.22
C ALA A 119 -26.10 -0.35 -4.31
N THR A 120 -25.73 0.82 -3.81
CA THR A 120 -26.60 1.66 -2.97
C THR A 120 -27.79 2.20 -3.75
N GLY A 121 -27.57 2.69 -4.99
CA GLY A 121 -28.65 3.13 -5.87
C GLY A 121 -29.62 2.00 -6.22
N ALA A 122 -29.10 0.82 -6.57
CA ALA A 122 -29.89 -0.36 -6.85
C ALA A 122 -30.69 -0.83 -5.63
N TYR A 123 -30.08 -0.83 -4.43
CA TYR A 123 -30.77 -1.15 -3.18
C TYR A 123 -31.93 -0.18 -2.89
N GLY A 124 -31.72 1.13 -3.08
CA GLY A 124 -32.79 2.13 -2.91
C GLY A 124 -33.97 1.88 -3.87
N MET A 125 -33.71 1.46 -5.11
CA MET A 125 -34.76 1.06 -6.05
C MET A 125 -35.50 -0.19 -5.58
N ILE A 126 -34.78 -1.21 -5.06
CA ILE A 126 -35.38 -2.43 -4.49
C ILE A 126 -36.29 -2.09 -3.31
N GLU A 127 -35.90 -1.15 -2.46
CA GLU A 127 -36.73 -0.66 -1.36
C GLU A 127 -38.02 -0.01 -1.87
N VAL A 128 -37.94 0.86 -2.88
CA VAL A 128 -39.13 1.48 -3.49
C VAL A 128 -40.05 0.41 -4.09
N MET A 129 -39.52 -0.54 -4.84
CA MET A 129 -40.28 -1.65 -5.44
C MET A 129 -40.97 -2.53 -4.40
N ALA A 130 -40.30 -2.80 -3.27
CA ALA A 130 -40.91 -3.54 -2.16
C ALA A 130 -42.09 -2.77 -1.56
N ARG A 131 -41.92 -1.45 -1.34
CA ARG A 131 -42.98 -0.57 -0.79
C ARG A 131 -44.17 -0.42 -1.73
N THR A 132 -43.97 -0.44 -3.04
CA THR A 132 -45.05 -0.34 -4.04
C THR A 132 -45.68 -1.69 -4.39
N GLY A 133 -45.25 -2.78 -3.74
CA GLY A 133 -45.86 -4.10 -3.91
C GLY A 133 -45.45 -4.84 -5.18
N VAL A 134 -44.31 -4.50 -5.78
CA VAL A 134 -43.78 -5.23 -6.94
C VAL A 134 -43.48 -6.68 -6.54
N PRO A 135 -44.03 -7.69 -7.26
CA PRO A 135 -43.81 -9.09 -6.94
C PRO A 135 -42.32 -9.45 -6.85
N GLY A 136 -41.93 -10.16 -5.78
CA GLY A 136 -40.54 -10.61 -5.56
C GLY A 136 -39.58 -9.55 -4.98
N ALA A 137 -39.96 -8.26 -4.97
CA ALA A 137 -39.10 -7.19 -4.45
C ALA A 137 -38.96 -7.24 -2.91
N GLN A 138 -40.04 -7.60 -2.20
CA GLN A 138 -40.04 -7.69 -0.73
C GLN A 138 -39.00 -8.68 -0.20
N ALA A 139 -38.94 -9.89 -0.78
CA ALA A 139 -37.95 -10.90 -0.39
C ALA A 139 -36.50 -10.43 -0.63
N SER A 140 -36.28 -9.71 -1.73
CA SER A 140 -34.96 -9.15 -2.07
C SER A 140 -34.56 -8.03 -1.11
N TYR A 141 -35.50 -7.13 -0.78
CA TYR A 141 -35.31 -6.07 0.21
C TYR A 141 -35.00 -6.65 1.59
N ASP A 142 -35.76 -7.64 2.06
CA ASP A 142 -35.59 -8.24 3.38
C ASP A 142 -34.22 -8.91 3.55
N ARG A 143 -33.67 -9.48 2.48
CA ARG A 143 -32.32 -10.04 2.48
C ARG A 143 -31.25 -8.95 2.53
N LEU A 144 -31.39 -7.90 1.72
CA LEU A 144 -30.37 -6.86 1.58
C LEU A 144 -30.37 -5.86 2.74
N LYS A 145 -31.52 -5.57 3.35
CA LYS A 145 -31.64 -4.62 4.46
C LYS A 145 -30.75 -4.99 5.66
N VAL A 146 -30.60 -6.29 5.93
CA VAL A 146 -29.73 -6.80 7.01
C VAL A 146 -28.27 -6.49 6.74
N ARG A 147 -27.85 -6.54 5.47
CA ARG A 147 -26.47 -6.21 5.06
C ARG A 147 -26.24 -4.71 4.94
N TYR A 148 -27.27 -3.94 4.58
CA TYR A 148 -27.20 -2.49 4.46
C TYR A 148 -27.28 -1.77 5.82
N ALA A 149 -27.85 -2.43 6.84
CA ALA A 149 -27.88 -1.92 8.21
C ALA A 149 -26.45 -1.56 8.68
N GLY A 150 -26.27 -0.30 9.12
CA GLY A 150 -24.97 0.22 9.58
C GLY A 150 -24.05 0.75 8.48
N GLN A 151 -24.40 0.64 7.19
CA GLN A 151 -23.54 1.11 6.09
C GLN A 151 -23.70 2.61 5.73
N GLY A 152 -24.54 3.33 6.48
CA GLY A 152 -24.78 4.78 6.33
C GLY A 152 -23.94 5.69 7.25
N GLY A 153 -23.06 5.12 8.08
CA GLY A 153 -22.21 5.88 9.00
C GLY A 153 -21.00 6.48 8.29
N ARG A 154 -21.15 7.64 7.65
CA ARG A 154 -20.00 8.56 7.56
C ARG A 154 -19.59 8.85 9.01
N ASN A 155 -18.39 8.47 9.40
CA ASN A 155 -17.72 9.03 10.57
C ASN A 155 -17.83 10.56 10.46
N SER A 156 -18.73 11.16 11.22
CA SER A 156 -18.56 12.53 11.67
C SER A 156 -17.22 12.54 12.37
N ALA A 157 -16.25 13.29 11.85
CA ALA A 157 -15.02 13.57 12.58
C ALA A 157 -15.39 14.05 14.00
N PRO A 158 -14.63 13.68 15.05
CA PRO A 158 -14.85 14.24 16.37
C PRO A 158 -14.78 15.78 16.26
N PRO A 159 -15.64 16.55 16.95
CA PRO A 159 -15.47 17.98 16.98
C PRO A 159 -14.08 18.27 17.55
N LEU A 160 -13.32 19.12 16.85
CA LEU A 160 -12.13 19.74 17.41
C LEU A 160 -12.58 20.43 18.70
N GLN A 161 -12.06 19.95 19.82
CA GLN A 161 -12.19 20.65 21.10
C GLN A 161 -11.26 21.86 21.00
N GLU A 162 -11.85 23.06 20.98
CA GLU A 162 -11.15 24.32 21.30
C GLU A 162 -10.85 24.41 22.79
#